data_AF-A0A9P6SN20-F1
#
_entry.id   AF-A0A9P6SN20-F1
#
_cell.length_a   1.000
_cell.length_b   1.000
_cell.length_c   1.000
_cell.angle_alpha   90.00
_cell.angle_beta   90.00
_cell.angle_gamma   90.00
#
_symmetry.space_group_name_H-M   'P 1'
#
loop_
_entity.id
_entity.type
_entity.pdbx_description
1 polymer ?
#
loop_
_entity_poly.entity_id
_entity_poly.type
_entity_poly.pdbx_seq_one_letter_code
_entity_poly.pdbx_strand_id
1 'polypeptide(L)'
;MPSHHVHVEKLVTSLPIYKIYDNGLELDITRMKDEKAFKRLLVRDDDLELRAEELPDSKLVQFRLFDAPGLDDTDGNDVQRIARIFSALGMVDTINLVIIMGSQHVPLLPSQKAAYQAYFDLLPELKSLMMVLHTHVPNHHRYPGINARLDAKLEERAQFFKSIKGQVVPTMRIDCDLEETAPAHLYMTRNTIGEILVLATIKIPIAWTRTHVHKLTTMTAVDDIVHRRYKAKLDSVFK
;
A
#
# COMPACT_ATOMS: atom_id res chain seq x y z
N MET A 1 10.94 -4.45 -21.65
CA MET A 1 10.10 -5.45 -20.98
C MET A 1 10.35 -5.34 -19.49
N PRO A 2 9.36 -5.05 -18.64
CA PRO A 2 9.57 -4.97 -17.20
C PRO A 2 9.87 -6.37 -16.67
N SER A 3 10.96 -6.52 -15.92
CA SER A 3 11.36 -7.80 -15.37
C SER A 3 10.38 -8.24 -14.28
N HIS A 4 9.63 -9.32 -14.51
CA HIS A 4 8.64 -9.89 -13.59
C HIS A 4 9.27 -10.62 -12.38
N HIS A 5 10.34 -10.07 -11.81
CA HIS A 5 11.02 -10.61 -10.65
C HIS A 5 10.50 -9.94 -9.39
N VAL A 6 10.46 -10.71 -8.29
CA VAL A 6 10.28 -10.11 -6.97
C VAL A 6 11.55 -9.32 -6.68
N HIS A 7 11.40 -8.03 -6.41
CA HIS A 7 12.52 -7.17 -6.03
C HIS A 7 12.59 -7.14 -4.50
N VAL A 8 13.79 -7.40 -3.96
CA VAL A 8 14.04 -7.34 -2.53
C VAL A 8 14.99 -6.20 -2.25
N GLU A 9 14.51 -5.19 -1.53
CA GLU A 9 15.30 -4.03 -1.16
C GLU A 9 15.59 -4.01 0.33
N LYS A 10 16.82 -3.66 0.70
CA LYS A 10 17.20 -3.45 2.10
C LYS A 10 17.30 -1.95 2.36
N LEU A 11 16.53 -1.49 3.34
CA LEU A 11 16.54 -0.11 3.82
C LEU A 11 17.00 -0.09 5.28
N VAL A 12 17.91 0.83 5.63
CA VAL A 12 18.30 1.10 7.02
C VAL A 12 18.01 2.56 7.29
N THR A 13 17.22 2.86 8.32
CA THR A 13 16.80 4.23 8.62
C THR A 13 16.53 4.42 10.12
N SER A 14 16.70 5.65 10.61
CA SER A 14 16.33 6.09 11.97
C SER A 14 14.85 6.49 12.07
N LEU A 15 14.05 6.33 11.01
CA LEU A 15 12.64 6.74 10.95
C LEU A 15 12.45 8.23 11.26
N PRO A 16 13.08 9.14 10.47
CA PRO A 16 12.97 10.56 10.72
C PRO A 16 11.53 11.03 10.56
N ILE A 17 11.13 12.01 11.38
CA ILE A 17 9.89 12.76 11.21
C ILE A 17 10.25 14.05 10.48
N TYR A 18 9.49 14.39 9.45
CA TYR A 18 9.68 15.63 8.74
C TYR A 18 8.78 16.72 9.28
N LYS A 19 9.31 17.93 9.37
CA LYS A 19 8.58 19.13 9.76
C LYS A 19 8.77 20.23 8.73
N ILE A 20 7.78 21.09 8.61
CA ILE A 20 7.85 22.24 7.72
C ILE A 20 7.96 23.53 8.55
N TYR A 21 8.75 24.47 8.05
CA TYR A 21 8.95 25.77 8.68
C TYR A 21 8.64 26.88 7.66
N ASP A 22 8.00 27.94 8.11
CA ASP A 22 7.81 29.18 7.36
C ASP A 22 8.52 30.30 8.13
N ASN A 23 9.58 30.86 7.54
CA ASN A 23 10.41 31.89 8.18
C ASN A 23 10.91 31.50 9.59
N GLY A 24 11.29 30.23 9.76
CA GLY A 24 11.80 29.68 11.03
C GLY A 24 10.73 29.29 12.05
N LEU A 25 9.44 29.49 11.75
CA LEU A 25 8.33 29.03 12.58
C LEU A 25 7.81 27.69 12.07
N GLU A 26 7.72 26.70 12.95
CA GLU A 26 7.15 25.39 12.62
C GLU A 26 5.67 25.54 12.25
N LEU A 27 5.27 25.04 11.08
CA LEU A 27 3.85 24.96 10.71
C LEU A 27 3.31 23.56 11.01
N ASP A 28 2.22 23.50 11.75
CA ASP A 28 1.47 22.26 11.92
C ASP A 28 0.46 22.09 10.77
N ILE A 29 0.91 21.44 9.69
CA ILE A 29 0.06 21.14 8.53
C ILE A 29 -1.15 20.30 8.92
N THR A 30 -0.99 19.38 9.89
CA THR A 30 -2.04 18.42 10.27
C THR A 30 -3.24 19.08 10.95
N ARG A 31 -3.04 20.28 11.52
CA ARG A 31 -4.10 21.05 12.19
C ARG A 31 -4.73 22.13 11.33
N MET A 32 -4.27 22.33 10.09
CA MET A 32 -4.91 23.29 9.20
C MET A 32 -6.33 22.84 8.87
N LYS A 33 -7.31 23.73 9.12
CA LYS A 33 -8.74 23.50 8.83
C LYS A 33 -9.25 24.30 7.63
N ASP A 34 -8.44 25.19 7.08
CA ASP A 34 -8.78 25.97 5.90
C ASP A 34 -8.20 25.32 4.65
N GLU A 35 -9.08 24.74 3.83
CA GLU A 35 -8.75 24.15 2.53
C GLU A 35 -8.00 25.14 1.62
N LYS A 36 -8.39 26.42 1.60
CA LYS A 36 -7.74 27.42 0.73
C LYS A 36 -6.35 27.74 1.23
N ALA A 37 -6.14 27.79 2.55
CA ALA A 37 -4.81 27.93 3.13
C ALA A 37 -3.94 26.71 2.79
N PHE A 38 -4.48 25.50 2.93
CA PHE A 38 -3.77 24.26 2.60
C PHE A 38 -3.38 24.20 1.12
N LYS A 39 -4.31 24.50 0.19
CA LYS A 39 -4.03 24.57 -1.25
C LYS A 39 -2.97 25.60 -1.60
N ARG A 40 -2.97 26.77 -0.93
CA ARG A 40 -1.93 27.78 -1.10
C ARG A 40 -0.58 27.30 -0.58
N LEU A 41 -0.54 26.57 0.53
CA LEU A 41 0.70 26.01 1.06
C LEU A 41 1.34 25.01 0.09
N LEU A 42 0.52 24.18 -0.58
CA LEU A 42 1.00 23.17 -1.51
C LEU A 42 1.74 23.74 -2.73
N VAL A 43 1.47 24.98 -3.11
CA VAL A 43 2.10 25.66 -4.27
C VAL A 43 3.15 26.71 -3.85
N ARG A 44 3.46 26.82 -2.55
CA ARG A 44 4.48 27.74 -2.03
C ARG A 44 5.82 27.01 -1.93
N ASP A 45 6.75 27.34 -2.82
CA ASP A 45 8.09 26.75 -2.85
C ASP A 45 9.14 27.60 -2.12
N ASP A 46 9.07 28.93 -2.24
CA ASP A 46 10.21 29.79 -1.92
C ASP A 46 10.36 30.14 -0.42
N ASP A 47 9.31 29.96 0.38
CA ASP A 47 9.28 30.39 1.80
C ASP A 47 9.29 29.22 2.80
N LEU A 48 9.18 27.98 2.30
CA LEU A 48 8.99 26.81 3.13
C LEU A 48 10.26 25.99 3.22
N GLU A 49 10.65 25.63 4.44
CA GLU A 49 11.77 24.74 4.67
C GLU A 49 11.27 23.40 5.19
N LEU A 50 11.70 22.31 4.55
CA LEU A 50 11.50 20.96 5.06
C LEU A 50 12.71 20.52 5.87
N ARG A 51 12.52 20.20 7.14
CA ARG A 51 13.57 19.69 8.02
C ARG A 51 13.24 18.28 8.50
N ALA A 52 14.25 17.41 8.48
CA ALA A 52 14.17 16.10 9.11
C ALA A 52 14.56 16.22 10.58
N GLU A 53 13.75 15.69 11.47
CA GLU A 53 14.04 15.59 12.89
C GLU A 53 14.20 14.13 13.29
N GLU A 54 15.21 13.87 14.11
CA GLU A 54 15.37 12.57 14.75
C GLU A 54 14.38 12.47 15.91
N LEU A 55 13.66 11.35 15.98
CA LEU A 55 12.89 11.02 17.17
C LEU A 55 13.87 10.82 18.35
N PRO A 56 13.57 11.34 19.55
CA PRO A 56 14.29 10.98 20.76
C PRO A 56 14.32 9.45 20.90
N ASP A 57 15.49 8.88 21.18
CA ASP A 57 15.74 7.43 21.23
C ASP A 57 15.53 6.66 19.91
N SER A 58 15.61 7.32 18.76
CA SER A 58 15.51 6.64 17.47
C SER A 58 16.60 5.56 17.31
N LYS A 59 16.16 4.31 17.18
CA LYS A 59 17.05 3.19 16.86
C LYS A 59 17.09 3.02 15.35
N LEU A 60 18.27 2.70 14.82
CA LEU A 60 18.38 2.28 13.42
C LEU A 60 17.58 0.99 13.22
N VAL A 61 16.62 1.02 12.30
CA VAL A 61 15.79 -0.12 11.93
C VAL A 61 16.18 -0.57 10.52
N GLN A 62 16.32 -1.89 10.36
CA GLN A 62 16.53 -2.50 9.05
C GLN A 62 15.22 -3.08 8.52
N PHE A 63 14.76 -2.55 7.39
CA PHE A 63 13.63 -3.06 6.64
C PHE A 63 14.11 -3.92 5.46
N ARG A 64 13.35 -4.97 5.16
CA ARG A 64 13.45 -5.73 3.91
C ARG A 64 12.11 -5.59 3.20
N LEU A 65 12.11 -4.89 2.08
CA LEU A 65 10.93 -4.66 1.26
C LEU A 65 10.88 -5.74 0.19
N PHE A 66 9.72 -6.36 0.04
CA PHE A 66 9.48 -7.38 -0.98
C PHE A 66 8.43 -6.83 -1.93
N ASP A 67 8.88 -6.39 -3.10
CA ASP A 67 7.98 -5.94 -4.16
C ASP A 67 7.50 -7.15 -4.97
N ALA A 68 6.19 -7.33 -4.98
CA ALA A 68 5.52 -8.47 -5.58
C ALA A 68 4.83 -8.04 -6.89
N PRO A 69 4.89 -8.85 -7.96
CA PRO A 69 4.15 -8.56 -9.18
C PRO A 69 2.65 -8.39 -8.88
N GLY A 70 2.03 -7.41 -9.52
CA GLY A 70 0.58 -7.16 -9.40
C GLY A 70 -0.25 -8.34 -9.94
N LEU A 71 -1.46 -8.48 -9.39
CA LEU A 71 -2.44 -9.51 -9.77
C LEU A 71 -3.12 -9.24 -11.12
N ASP A 72 -2.88 -8.05 -11.69
CA ASP A 72 -3.64 -7.50 -12.81
C ASP A 72 -2.88 -7.59 -14.15
N ASP A 73 -1.58 -7.86 -14.07
CA ASP A 73 -0.63 -7.82 -15.19
C ASP A 73 -0.35 -9.24 -15.70
N THR A 74 -1.38 -10.07 -15.83
CA THR A 74 -1.14 -11.51 -15.87
C THR A 74 -1.10 -12.12 -17.26
N ASP A 75 -1.66 -11.49 -18.29
CA ASP A 75 -1.72 -12.06 -19.67
C ASP A 75 -2.10 -13.57 -19.69
N GLY A 76 -2.88 -14.02 -18.69
CA GLY A 76 -3.26 -15.44 -18.50
C GLY A 76 -2.26 -16.33 -17.75
N ASN A 77 -1.22 -15.78 -17.12
CA ASN A 77 -0.16 -16.48 -16.40
C ASN A 77 -0.17 -16.18 -14.89
N ASP A 78 -1.38 -16.13 -14.30
CA ASP A 78 -1.63 -15.86 -12.88
C ASP A 78 -0.81 -16.81 -11.98
N VAL A 79 -0.85 -18.11 -12.31
CA VAL A 79 -0.22 -19.20 -11.54
C VAL A 79 1.29 -18.99 -11.35
N GLN A 80 2.02 -18.61 -12.41
CA GLN A 80 3.47 -18.44 -12.31
C GLN A 80 3.85 -17.21 -11.48
N ARG A 81 3.08 -16.12 -11.56
CA ARG A 81 3.35 -14.90 -10.77
C ARG A 81 3.06 -15.14 -9.30
N ILE A 82 1.97 -15.83 -9.01
CA ILE A 82 1.57 -16.22 -7.66
C ILE A 82 2.63 -17.16 -7.07
N ALA A 83 3.07 -18.18 -7.82
CA ALA A 83 4.19 -19.02 -7.40
C ALA A 83 5.47 -18.21 -7.10
N ARG A 84 5.75 -17.12 -7.82
CA ARG A 84 6.88 -16.22 -7.52
C ARG A 84 6.68 -15.40 -6.25
N ILE A 85 5.49 -14.82 -6.04
CA ILE A 85 5.14 -14.12 -4.80
C ILE A 85 5.36 -15.07 -3.62
N PHE A 86 4.92 -16.32 -3.74
CA PHE A 86 5.07 -17.28 -2.67
C PHE A 86 6.44 -17.87 -2.50
N SER A 87 7.17 -18.09 -3.60
CA SER A 87 8.58 -18.44 -3.52
C SER A 87 9.34 -17.35 -2.76
N ALA A 88 9.03 -16.08 -3.00
CA ALA A 88 9.62 -14.98 -2.26
C ALA A 88 9.20 -14.94 -0.79
N LEU A 89 7.91 -15.14 -0.49
CA LEU A 89 7.44 -15.26 0.90
C LEU A 89 8.12 -16.43 1.63
N GLY A 90 8.40 -17.53 0.92
CA GLY A 90 9.16 -18.67 1.45
C GLY A 90 10.63 -18.37 1.75
N MET A 91 11.18 -17.24 1.28
CA MET A 91 12.52 -16.76 1.61
C MET A 91 12.54 -15.84 2.84
N VAL A 92 11.38 -15.57 3.45
CA VAL A 92 11.25 -14.66 4.59
C VAL A 92 10.84 -15.44 5.83
N ASP A 93 11.60 -15.30 6.91
CA ASP A 93 11.28 -15.97 8.18
C ASP A 93 10.06 -15.32 8.87
N THR A 94 9.90 -14.01 8.69
CA THR A 94 8.87 -13.21 9.36
C THR A 94 8.30 -12.12 8.47
N ILE A 95 6.99 -11.89 8.58
CA ILE A 95 6.31 -10.77 7.93
C ILE A 95 5.72 -9.86 9.00
N ASN A 96 5.95 -8.56 8.87
CA ASN A 96 5.45 -7.55 9.82
C ASN A 96 4.28 -6.73 9.25
N LEU A 97 4.23 -6.51 7.94
CA LEU A 97 3.24 -5.67 7.30
C LEU A 97 2.98 -6.15 5.87
N VAL A 98 1.71 -6.18 5.48
CA VAL A 98 1.30 -6.42 4.09
C VAL A 98 0.61 -5.16 3.58
N ILE A 99 1.19 -4.52 2.57
CA ILE A 99 0.66 -3.29 1.98
C ILE A 99 -0.07 -3.65 0.69
N ILE A 100 -1.38 -3.46 0.67
CA ILE A 100 -2.17 -3.59 -0.55
C ILE A 100 -2.24 -2.23 -1.22
N MET A 101 -1.50 -2.07 -2.31
CA MET A 101 -1.50 -0.83 -3.07
C MET A 101 -2.62 -0.81 -4.10
N GLY A 102 -3.25 0.35 -4.27
CA GLY A 102 -4.13 0.56 -5.42
C GLY A 102 -4.22 2.02 -5.80
N SER A 103 -4.15 2.31 -7.09
CA SER A 103 -4.33 3.67 -7.62
C SER A 103 -5.75 4.18 -7.35
N GLN A 104 -5.90 5.48 -7.11
CA GLN A 104 -7.21 6.14 -7.06
C GLN A 104 -7.95 6.14 -8.41
N HIS A 105 -7.22 5.98 -9.52
CA HIS A 105 -7.77 6.02 -10.87
C HIS A 105 -8.41 4.69 -11.28
N VAL A 106 -7.99 3.59 -10.64
CA VAL A 106 -8.38 2.23 -11.03
C VAL A 106 -9.37 1.66 -10.01
N PRO A 107 -10.60 1.32 -10.41
CA PRO A 107 -11.55 0.66 -9.52
C PRO A 107 -11.12 -0.77 -9.20
N LEU A 108 -11.58 -1.30 -8.06
CA LEU A 108 -11.33 -2.70 -7.71
C LEU A 108 -12.33 -3.61 -8.45
N LEU A 109 -11.84 -4.33 -9.45
CA LEU A 109 -12.63 -5.21 -10.31
C LEU A 109 -13.13 -6.46 -9.55
N PRO A 110 -14.26 -7.06 -9.98
CA PRO A 110 -14.78 -8.27 -9.34
C PRO A 110 -13.79 -9.46 -9.32
N SER A 111 -12.98 -9.61 -10.36
CA SER A 111 -11.93 -10.65 -10.42
C SER A 111 -10.84 -10.42 -9.36
N GLN A 112 -10.39 -9.18 -9.21
CA GLN A 112 -9.44 -8.80 -8.17
C GLN A 112 -10.01 -9.03 -6.77
N LYS A 113 -11.30 -8.67 -6.56
CA LYS A 113 -12.00 -8.95 -5.30
C LYS A 113 -11.98 -10.45 -4.98
N ALA A 114 -12.28 -11.30 -5.96
CA ALA A 114 -12.26 -12.75 -5.79
C ALA A 114 -10.85 -13.28 -5.49
N ALA A 115 -9.82 -12.78 -6.18
CA ALA A 115 -8.43 -13.18 -5.97
C ALA A 115 -7.94 -12.79 -4.56
N TYR A 116 -8.13 -11.54 -4.15
CA TYR A 116 -7.78 -11.10 -2.80
C TYR A 116 -8.48 -11.92 -1.72
N GLN A 117 -9.78 -12.19 -1.88
CA GLN A 117 -10.52 -13.02 -0.94
C GLN A 117 -9.89 -14.42 -0.83
N ALA A 118 -9.64 -15.08 -1.97
CA ALA A 118 -9.01 -16.40 -2.00
C ALA A 118 -7.64 -16.42 -1.32
N TYR A 119 -6.78 -15.42 -1.59
CA TYR A 119 -5.45 -15.35 -1.00
C TYR A 119 -5.48 -15.20 0.52
N PHE A 120 -6.33 -14.30 1.02
CA PHE A 120 -6.43 -14.12 2.45
C PHE A 120 -7.14 -15.29 3.15
N ASP A 121 -8.04 -16.01 2.49
CA ASP A 121 -8.63 -17.22 3.06
C ASP A 121 -7.63 -18.38 3.16
N LEU A 122 -6.66 -18.44 2.24
CA LEU A 122 -5.57 -19.41 2.29
C LEU A 122 -4.50 -19.01 3.30
N LEU A 123 -4.31 -17.71 3.52
CA LEU A 123 -3.30 -17.13 4.42
C LEU A 123 -3.98 -16.22 5.45
N PRO A 124 -4.88 -16.77 6.29
CA PRO A 124 -5.63 -15.97 7.26
C PRO A 124 -4.73 -15.23 8.24
N GLU A 125 -3.53 -15.73 8.49
CA GLU A 125 -2.53 -15.14 9.37
C GLU A 125 -2.16 -13.72 8.89
N LEU A 126 -2.03 -13.53 7.57
CA LEU A 126 -1.68 -12.25 6.96
C LEU A 126 -2.78 -11.19 7.07
N LYS A 127 -4.05 -11.58 7.29
CA LYS A 127 -5.18 -10.63 7.44
C LYS A 127 -4.89 -9.60 8.54
N SER A 128 -4.25 -10.03 9.63
CA SER A 128 -3.94 -9.17 10.79
C SER A 128 -2.88 -8.09 10.50
N LEU A 129 -2.01 -8.35 9.52
CA LEU A 129 -0.89 -7.51 9.11
C LEU A 129 -1.23 -6.57 7.95
N MET A 130 -2.45 -6.65 7.43
CA MET A 130 -2.87 -5.90 6.25
C MET A 130 -3.06 -4.40 6.53
N MET A 131 -2.59 -3.57 5.59
CA MET A 131 -2.98 -2.18 5.38
C MET A 131 -3.29 -1.91 3.90
N VAL A 132 -4.05 -0.86 3.61
CA VAL A 132 -4.34 -0.40 2.24
C VAL A 132 -3.65 0.92 2.00
N LEU A 133 -2.92 1.03 0.90
CA LEU A 133 -2.28 2.26 0.44
C LEU A 133 -2.90 2.71 -0.87
N HIS A 134 -3.54 3.88 -0.86
CA HIS A 134 -4.12 4.49 -2.04
C HIS A 134 -3.09 5.40 -2.70
N THR A 135 -2.63 5.03 -3.89
CA THR A 135 -1.60 5.79 -4.61
C THR A 135 -2.21 6.79 -5.60
N HIS A 136 -1.38 7.71 -6.07
CA HIS A 136 -1.74 8.80 -6.97
C HIS A 136 -2.82 9.72 -6.38
N VAL A 137 -2.97 9.79 -5.06
CA VAL A 137 -3.93 10.71 -4.42
C VAL A 137 -3.25 12.06 -4.28
N PRO A 138 -3.63 13.08 -5.06
CA PRO A 138 -2.98 14.38 -5.02
C PRO A 138 -3.02 14.94 -3.61
N ASN A 139 -1.93 15.60 -3.17
CA ASN A 139 -1.86 16.10 -1.81
C ASN A 139 -3.02 17.05 -1.44
N HIS A 140 -3.53 17.84 -2.40
CA HIS A 140 -4.70 18.69 -2.21
C HIS A 140 -6.02 17.93 -2.02
N HIS A 141 -6.05 16.61 -2.27
CA HIS A 141 -7.18 15.71 -2.02
C HIS A 141 -7.00 14.85 -0.76
N ARG A 142 -5.91 15.06 0.01
CA ARG A 142 -5.74 14.42 1.32
C ARG A 142 -6.58 15.06 2.42
N TYR A 143 -7.06 16.29 2.23
CA TYR A 143 -7.99 16.92 3.16
C TYR A 143 -9.37 16.23 3.07
N PRO A 144 -9.93 15.71 4.18
CA PRO A 144 -11.22 15.03 4.17
C PRO A 144 -12.35 15.94 3.66
N GLY A 145 -13.19 15.44 2.75
CA GLY A 145 -14.38 16.16 2.28
C GLY A 145 -14.17 17.09 1.08
N ILE A 146 -12.93 17.29 0.60
CA ILE A 146 -12.68 18.06 -0.64
C ILE A 146 -13.25 17.33 -1.86
N ASN A 147 -13.23 16.00 -1.85
CA ASN A 147 -13.66 15.21 -2.99
C ASN A 147 -14.47 14.00 -2.55
N ALA A 148 -15.76 14.23 -2.28
CA ALA A 148 -16.70 13.19 -1.85
C ALA A 148 -16.72 11.98 -2.80
N ARG A 149 -16.51 12.19 -4.11
CA ARG A 149 -16.47 11.10 -5.10
C ARG A 149 -15.20 10.26 -4.97
N LEU A 150 -14.06 10.90 -4.75
CA LEU A 150 -12.82 10.19 -4.44
C LEU A 150 -12.95 9.46 -3.12
N ASP A 151 -13.38 10.15 -2.06
CA ASP A 151 -13.57 9.57 -0.73
C ASP A 151 -14.46 8.33 -0.78
N ALA A 152 -15.57 8.36 -1.53
CA ALA A 152 -16.44 7.20 -1.72
C ALA A 152 -15.74 6.00 -2.39
N LYS A 153 -14.87 6.24 -3.39
CA LYS A 153 -14.09 5.16 -4.03
C LYS A 153 -13.06 4.56 -3.09
N LEU A 154 -12.37 5.40 -2.31
CA LEU A 154 -11.38 4.94 -1.34
C LEU A 154 -12.07 4.13 -0.24
N GLU A 155 -13.23 4.61 0.22
CA GLU A 155 -14.08 3.93 1.20
C GLU A 155 -14.59 2.58 0.69
N GLU A 156 -15.03 2.47 -0.58
CA GLU A 156 -15.45 1.18 -1.16
C GLU A 156 -14.34 0.11 -1.02
N ARG A 157 -13.10 0.48 -1.35
CA ARG A 157 -11.95 -0.42 -1.23
C ARG A 157 -11.65 -0.74 0.23
N ALA A 158 -11.70 0.25 1.12
CA ALA A 158 -11.52 0.05 2.56
C ALA A 158 -12.57 -0.92 3.14
N GLN A 159 -13.84 -0.77 2.75
CA GLN A 159 -14.94 -1.65 3.16
C GLN A 159 -14.77 -3.07 2.64
N PHE A 160 -14.30 -3.25 1.40
CA PHE A 160 -13.97 -4.56 0.88
C PHE A 160 -12.87 -5.27 1.68
N PHE A 161 -11.77 -4.58 1.99
CA PHE A 161 -10.72 -5.20 2.80
C PHE A 161 -11.13 -5.37 4.27
N LYS A 162 -12.02 -4.51 4.79
CA LYS A 162 -12.68 -4.73 6.08
C LYS A 162 -13.52 -6.00 6.09
N SER A 163 -14.24 -6.32 5.01
CA SER A 163 -15.01 -7.57 4.95
C SER A 163 -14.11 -8.80 4.90
N ILE A 164 -12.92 -8.71 4.29
CA ILE A 164 -11.92 -9.80 4.32
C ILE A 164 -11.33 -9.97 5.73
N LYS A 165 -10.93 -8.85 6.37
CA LYS A 165 -10.22 -8.84 7.66
C LYS A 165 -11.15 -9.07 8.85
N GLY A 166 -12.44 -8.75 8.71
CA GLY A 166 -13.43 -8.73 9.80
C GLY A 166 -13.35 -7.50 10.72
N GLN A 167 -12.41 -6.59 10.48
CA GLN A 167 -12.18 -5.37 11.26
C GLN A 167 -11.62 -4.27 10.36
N VAL A 168 -11.61 -3.03 10.87
CA VAL A 168 -11.09 -1.88 10.14
C VAL A 168 -9.63 -2.13 9.72
N VAL A 169 -9.36 -1.87 8.44
CA VAL A 169 -8.02 -1.97 7.86
C VAL A 169 -7.40 -0.57 7.89
N PRO A 170 -6.16 -0.41 8.40
CA PRO A 170 -5.46 0.86 8.28
C PRO A 170 -5.39 1.28 6.81
N THR A 171 -5.81 2.50 6.51
CA THR A 171 -5.79 3.06 5.17
C THR A 171 -4.97 4.34 5.14
N MET A 172 -4.13 4.49 4.13
CA MET A 172 -3.32 5.68 3.91
C MET A 172 -3.44 6.13 2.46
N ARG A 173 -3.22 7.43 2.23
CA ARG A 173 -3.26 8.05 0.91
C ARG A 173 -1.86 8.54 0.60
N ILE A 174 -1.33 8.28 -0.59
CA ILE A 174 -0.02 8.77 -1.00
C ILE A 174 -0.06 9.38 -2.39
N ASP A 175 0.55 10.56 -2.48
CA ASP A 175 0.90 11.15 -3.75
C ASP A 175 2.25 10.55 -4.15
N CYS A 176 2.27 9.86 -5.28
CA CYS A 176 3.47 9.21 -5.80
C CYS A 176 4.14 10.06 -6.88
N ASP A 177 3.72 11.32 -7.04
CA ASP A 177 4.41 12.26 -7.89
C ASP A 177 5.74 12.66 -7.23
N LEU A 178 6.83 12.07 -7.71
CA LEU A 178 8.19 12.30 -7.22
C LEU A 178 8.87 13.47 -7.93
N GLU A 179 8.25 14.05 -8.96
CA GLU A 179 8.77 15.23 -9.67
C GLU A 179 8.49 16.52 -8.89
N GLU A 180 7.50 16.49 -7.99
CA GLU A 180 7.12 17.63 -7.17
C GLU A 180 8.14 17.89 -6.05
N THR A 181 8.81 19.05 -6.13
CA THR A 181 9.83 19.45 -5.14
C THR A 181 9.27 20.32 -4.02
N ALA A 182 7.99 20.69 -4.08
CA ALA A 182 7.38 21.57 -3.10
C ALA A 182 7.54 21.03 -1.67
N PRO A 183 8.08 21.83 -0.72
CA PRO A 183 8.34 21.38 0.65
C PRO A 183 7.12 20.76 1.35
N ALA A 184 5.93 21.31 1.10
CA ALA A 184 4.67 20.78 1.63
C ALA A 184 4.30 19.43 1.00
N HIS A 185 4.54 19.23 -0.30
CA HIS A 185 4.33 17.93 -0.94
C HIS A 185 5.30 16.87 -0.39
N LEU A 186 6.58 17.22 -0.28
CA LEU A 186 7.60 16.34 0.28
C LEU A 186 7.32 15.98 1.74
N TYR A 187 6.88 16.95 2.57
CA TYR A 187 6.42 16.70 3.94
C TYR A 187 5.34 15.62 3.97
N MET A 188 4.30 15.78 3.15
CA MET A 188 3.13 14.90 3.13
C MET A 188 3.53 13.48 2.69
N THR A 189 4.32 13.36 1.62
CA THR A 189 4.74 12.05 1.11
C THR A 189 5.70 11.35 2.07
N ARG A 190 6.72 12.05 2.58
CA ARG A 190 7.73 11.46 3.47
C ARG A 190 7.17 11.06 4.82
N ASN A 191 6.30 11.86 5.41
CA ASN A 191 5.66 11.48 6.68
C ASN A 191 4.69 10.31 6.52
N THR A 192 3.97 10.19 5.39
CA THR A 192 3.19 8.97 5.12
C THR A 192 4.08 7.74 5.01
N ILE A 193 5.23 7.83 4.32
CA ILE A 193 6.21 6.73 4.30
C ILE A 193 6.71 6.41 5.71
N GLY A 194 7.02 7.43 6.51
CA GLY A 194 7.42 7.27 7.91
C GLY A 194 6.37 6.53 8.74
N GLU A 195 5.10 6.90 8.63
CA GLU A 195 3.99 6.21 9.29
C GLU A 195 3.87 4.74 8.88
N ILE A 196 4.05 4.42 7.59
CA ILE A 196 4.06 3.03 7.09
C ILE A 196 5.20 2.24 7.73
N LEU A 197 6.41 2.81 7.78
CA LEU A 197 7.57 2.15 8.36
C LEU A 197 7.41 1.94 9.87
N VAL A 198 6.85 2.92 10.59
CA VAL A 198 6.51 2.80 12.02
C VAL A 198 5.46 1.71 12.25
N LEU A 199 4.44 1.63 11.40
CA LEU A 199 3.47 0.53 11.47
C LEU A 199 4.14 -0.84 11.31
N ALA A 200 5.13 -0.95 10.43
CA ALA A 200 5.90 -2.18 10.25
C ALA A 200 6.76 -2.54 11.48
N THR A 201 7.15 -1.59 12.33
CA THR A 201 7.92 -1.90 13.55
C THR A 201 7.05 -2.33 14.73
N ILE A 202 5.80 -1.88 14.79
CA ILE A 202 4.90 -2.14 15.93
C ILE A 202 4.19 -3.50 15.81
N LYS A 203 4.00 -3.99 14.58
CA LYS A 203 3.26 -5.22 14.34
C LYS A 203 4.06 -6.45 14.79
N ILE A 204 3.38 -7.35 15.50
CA ILE A 204 3.94 -8.65 15.91
C ILE A 204 4.28 -9.44 14.63
N PRO A 205 5.55 -9.80 14.41
CA PRO A 205 5.94 -10.57 13.24
C PRO A 205 5.27 -11.94 13.26
N ILE A 206 4.74 -12.35 12.11
CA ILE A 206 4.22 -13.71 11.94
C ILE A 206 5.32 -14.58 11.35
N ALA A 207 5.65 -15.65 12.05
CA ALA A 207 6.61 -16.65 11.60
C ALA A 207 6.04 -17.46 10.41
N TRP A 208 6.84 -17.61 9.36
CA TRP A 208 6.45 -18.31 8.15
C TRP A 208 6.90 -19.79 8.21
N THR A 209 5.99 -20.71 8.54
CA THR A 209 6.30 -22.16 8.71
C THR A 209 5.97 -23.04 7.49
N ARG A 210 6.44 -24.31 7.50
CA ARG A 210 6.19 -25.34 6.47
C ARG A 210 4.71 -25.56 6.10
N THR A 211 3.77 -25.29 7.00
CA THR A 211 2.33 -25.40 6.75
C THR A 211 1.86 -24.44 5.65
N HIS A 212 2.55 -23.31 5.48
CA HIS A 212 2.29 -22.37 4.40
C HIS A 212 2.64 -22.97 3.05
N VAL A 213 3.74 -23.73 2.95
CA VAL A 213 4.18 -24.41 1.71
C VAL A 213 3.10 -25.37 1.17
N HIS A 214 2.37 -26.07 2.05
CA HIS A 214 1.26 -26.93 1.63
C HIS A 214 0.03 -26.12 1.17
N LYS A 215 -0.25 -24.97 1.78
CA LYS A 215 -1.29 -24.04 1.30
C LYS A 215 -0.94 -23.47 -0.08
N LEU A 216 0.35 -23.27 -0.38
CA LEU A 216 0.81 -22.81 -1.72
C LEU A 216 0.42 -23.77 -2.84
N THR A 217 0.54 -25.09 -2.60
CA THR A 217 0.13 -26.10 -3.60
C THR A 217 -1.37 -26.08 -3.88
N THR A 218 -2.19 -25.67 -2.90
CA THR A 218 -3.64 -25.54 -3.06
C THR A 218 -4.03 -24.28 -3.86
N MET A 219 -3.19 -23.24 -3.83
CA MET A 219 -3.44 -22.00 -4.57
C MET A 219 -3.40 -22.18 -6.08
N THR A 220 -2.45 -22.97 -6.57
CA THR A 220 -2.38 -23.34 -7.99
C THR A 220 -3.71 -23.92 -8.47
N ALA A 221 -4.37 -24.72 -7.63
CA ALA A 221 -5.70 -25.27 -7.94
C ALA A 221 -6.82 -24.22 -7.90
N VAL A 222 -6.75 -23.21 -7.03
CA VAL A 222 -7.74 -22.11 -6.96
C VAL A 222 -7.62 -21.18 -8.16
N ASP A 223 -6.40 -20.83 -8.56
CA ASP A 223 -6.17 -20.01 -9.75
C ASP A 223 -6.68 -20.72 -11.01
N ASP A 224 -6.45 -22.03 -11.14
CA ASP A 224 -7.03 -22.84 -12.22
C ASP A 224 -8.58 -22.80 -12.22
N ILE A 225 -9.21 -22.70 -11.04
CA ILE A 225 -10.67 -22.59 -10.90
C ILE A 225 -11.15 -21.18 -11.29
N VAL A 226 -10.46 -20.13 -10.83
CA VAL A 226 -10.79 -18.73 -11.14
C VAL A 226 -10.58 -18.47 -12.63
N HIS A 227 -9.47 -18.93 -13.20
CA HIS A 227 -9.15 -18.82 -14.62
C HIS A 227 -10.18 -19.56 -15.49
N ARG A 228 -10.57 -20.79 -15.12
CA ARG A 228 -11.67 -21.52 -15.80
C ARG A 228 -12.99 -20.77 -15.78
N ARG A 229 -13.36 -20.17 -14.63
CA ARG A 229 -14.59 -19.36 -14.53
C ARG A 229 -14.51 -18.09 -15.36
N TYR A 230 -13.34 -17.45 -15.42
CA TYR A 230 -13.11 -16.25 -16.21
C TYR A 230 -13.22 -16.54 -17.71
N LYS A 231 -12.53 -17.58 -18.19
CA LYS A 231 -12.59 -18.02 -19.60
C LYS A 231 -14.01 -18.40 -20.01
N ALA A 232 -14.71 -19.19 -19.20
CA ALA A 232 -16.11 -19.57 -19.47
C ALA A 232 -17.05 -18.36 -19.57
N LYS A 233 -16.80 -17.30 -18.79
CA LYS A 233 -17.61 -16.08 -18.81
C LYS A 233 -17.31 -15.20 -20.03
N LEU A 234 -16.04 -15.07 -20.42
CA LEU A 234 -15.65 -14.41 -21.67
C LEU A 234 -16.24 -15.13 -22.89
N ASP A 235 -16.11 -16.46 -22.95
CA ASP A 235 -16.64 -17.27 -24.05
C ASP A 235 -18.19 -17.19 -24.14
N SER A 236 -18.88 -16.86 -23.05
CA SER A 236 -20.34 -16.65 -23.03
C SER A 236 -20.79 -15.27 -23.48
N VAL A 237 -19.88 -14.29 -23.51
CA VAL A 237 -20.14 -12.90 -23.92
C VAL A 237 -19.86 -12.71 -25.41
N PHE A 238 -18.98 -13.53 -25.99
CA PHE A 238 -18.58 -13.49 -27.41
C PHE A 238 -19.21 -14.60 -28.28
N LYS A 239 -20.27 -15.24 -27.79
CA LYS A 239 -21.18 -16.11 -28.56
C LYS A 239 -22.52 -15.41 -28.74
#